data_AF-A0A7Y4ZW83-F1
#
_entry.id   AF-A0A7Y4ZW83-F1
#
_cell.length_a   1.000
_cell.length_b   1.000
_cell.length_c   1.000
_cell.angle_alpha   90.00
_cell.angle_beta   90.00
_cell.angle_gamma   90.00
#
_symmetry.space_group_name_H-M   'P 1'
#
loop_
_entity.id
_entity.type
_entity.pdbx_description
1 polymer ?
#
loop_
_entity_poly.entity_id
_entity_poly.type
_entity_poly.pdbx_seq_one_letter_code
_entity_poly.pdbx_strand_id
1 'polypeptide(L)'
;MYKSIGFLGLFLATLGLACSSSSTTGSSSGTSGTSGGTSGVTSCGTFGNSAKSCQAGQYCKDETLSICENGCLSNNNCAADQACDKSSGATVGNCVNKAPTTTTTCADLCKKGKACEPSLDVARCEGACTGLSEACKSCVISKACSAPSNACDAECK
;
A
#
# COMPACT_ATOMS: atom_id res chain seq x y z
N MET A 1 -26.49 28.13 10.19
CA MET A 1 -27.59 27.14 10.26
C MET A 1 -27.03 25.81 9.78
N TYR A 2 -26.47 24.99 10.68
CA TYR A 2 -25.95 23.67 10.32
C TYR A 2 -26.75 22.63 11.08
N LYS A 3 -27.43 21.80 10.30
CA LYS A 3 -28.42 20.82 10.71
C LYS A 3 -27.68 19.63 11.32
N SER A 4 -27.84 19.42 12.63
CA SER A 4 -27.45 18.20 13.33
C SER A 4 -28.09 17.00 12.64
N ILE A 5 -27.26 16.17 12.00
CA ILE A 5 -27.67 14.83 11.59
C ILE A 5 -27.37 13.94 12.79
N GLY A 6 -28.43 13.62 13.53
CA GLY A 6 -28.39 12.76 14.70
C GLY A 6 -27.85 11.38 14.34
N PHE A 7 -26.76 11.01 15.03
CA PHE A 7 -26.37 9.63 15.28
C PHE A 7 -27.48 8.97 16.10
N LEU A 8 -28.49 8.43 15.41
CA LEU A 8 -29.44 7.45 15.93
C LEU A 8 -28.72 6.09 15.78
N GLY A 9 -28.23 5.43 16.83
CA GLY A 9 -29.00 5.04 17.99
C GLY A 9 -29.71 3.71 17.70
N LEU A 10 -28.96 2.62 17.50
CA LEU A 10 -29.47 1.25 17.63
C LEU A 10 -28.36 0.27 18.01
N PHE A 11 -27.91 0.39 19.26
CA PHE A 11 -27.28 -0.71 19.98
C PHE A 11 -28.38 -1.69 20.37
N LEU A 12 -28.36 -2.92 19.84
CA LEU A 12 -28.90 -4.12 20.48
C LEU A 12 -28.67 -5.35 19.61
N ALA A 13 -27.90 -6.30 20.16
CA ALA A 13 -28.17 -7.75 20.22
C ALA A 13 -26.96 -8.62 19.84
N THR A 14 -26.30 -9.11 20.90
CA THR A 14 -25.83 -10.48 21.09
C THR A 14 -26.07 -11.49 19.95
N LEU A 15 -25.00 -12.06 19.38
CA LEU A 15 -24.83 -13.51 19.23
C LEU A 15 -23.41 -13.85 18.78
N GLY A 16 -22.77 -14.78 19.47
CA GLY A 16 -21.46 -15.32 19.08
C GLY A 16 -21.56 -16.12 17.77
N LEU A 17 -20.57 -15.97 16.91
CA LEU A 17 -20.39 -16.84 15.76
C LEU A 17 -18.90 -17.03 15.47
N ALA A 18 -18.49 -18.29 15.42
CA ALA A 18 -17.13 -18.74 15.26
C ALA A 18 -16.50 -18.21 13.95
N CYS A 19 -15.24 -17.78 14.05
CA CYS A 19 -14.38 -17.48 12.91
C CYS A 19 -14.03 -18.80 12.19
N SER A 20 -14.72 -19.09 11.09
CA SER A 20 -14.30 -20.15 10.15
C SER A 20 -13.25 -19.57 9.20
N SER A 21 -12.00 -19.95 9.42
CA SER A 21 -10.89 -19.72 8.50
C SER A 21 -11.08 -20.54 7.23
N SER A 22 -11.58 -19.93 6.16
CA SER A 22 -11.58 -20.54 4.83
C SER A 22 -10.43 -19.96 4.02
N SER A 23 -9.32 -20.71 3.98
CA SER A 23 -8.23 -20.54 3.03
C SER A 23 -8.72 -20.86 1.62
N THR A 24 -8.95 -19.84 0.79
CA THR A 24 -9.12 -20.01 -0.66
C THR A 24 -7.82 -19.68 -1.37
N THR A 25 -7.17 -20.75 -1.81
CA THR A 25 -6.05 -20.79 -2.73
C THR A 25 -6.44 -20.19 -4.09
N GLY A 26 -5.73 -19.12 -4.47
CA GLY A 26 -5.20 -18.85 -5.81
C GLY A 26 -6.12 -18.87 -7.04
N SER A 27 -6.22 -17.73 -7.71
CA SER A 27 -6.03 -17.61 -9.17
C SER A 27 -5.92 -16.13 -9.55
N SER A 28 -4.69 -15.61 -9.50
CA SER A 28 -4.36 -14.26 -9.93
C SER A 28 -4.15 -14.25 -11.44
N SER A 29 -5.23 -14.01 -12.20
CA SER A 29 -5.16 -13.75 -13.64
C SER A 29 -5.02 -12.23 -13.86
N GLY A 30 -3.84 -11.69 -13.57
CA GLY A 30 -3.49 -10.29 -13.81
C GLY A 30 -2.76 -10.13 -15.14
N THR A 31 -3.49 -9.94 -16.23
CA THR A 31 -2.94 -9.51 -17.51
C THR A 31 -2.90 -7.98 -17.54
N SER A 32 -1.78 -7.44 -18.05
CA SER A 32 -1.59 -6.07 -18.55
C SER A 32 -1.27 -4.99 -17.51
N GLY A 33 0.02 -4.94 -17.16
CA GLY A 33 0.69 -3.78 -16.57
C GLY A 33 1.99 -3.47 -17.32
N THR A 34 1.90 -3.23 -18.63
CA THR A 34 3.01 -2.68 -19.44
C THR A 34 3.23 -1.23 -19.02
N SER A 35 4.17 -1.00 -18.08
CA SER A 35 4.96 0.24 -17.87
C SER A 35 5.95 0.05 -16.70
N GLY A 36 6.64 -1.09 -16.62
CA GLY A 36 7.67 -1.33 -15.61
C GLY A 36 9.03 -0.89 -16.15
N GLY A 37 9.34 0.41 -16.08
CA GLY A 37 10.68 0.90 -16.40
C GLY A 37 11.73 0.09 -15.64
N THR A 38 12.84 -0.20 -16.32
CA THR A 38 14.01 -1.01 -15.92
C THR A 38 14.72 -0.47 -14.66
N SER A 39 14.01 -0.22 -13.58
CA SER A 39 14.54 0.31 -12.33
C SER A 39 15.15 -0.82 -11.51
N GLY A 40 16.38 -0.62 -11.06
CA GLY A 40 17.14 -1.56 -10.24
C GLY A 40 18.48 -1.92 -10.84
N VAL A 41 18.65 -1.90 -12.16
CA VAL A 41 19.97 -2.14 -12.78
C VAL A 41 20.67 -0.82 -13.01
N THR A 42 21.86 -0.65 -12.43
CA THR A 42 22.67 0.57 -12.57
C THR A 42 24.04 0.27 -13.18
N SER A 43 24.51 1.14 -14.08
CA SER A 43 25.84 0.99 -14.68
C SER A 43 26.94 1.12 -13.63
N CYS A 44 28.02 0.33 -13.76
CA CYS A 44 29.15 0.34 -12.84
C CYS A 44 30.49 0.18 -13.58
N GLY A 45 30.73 1.09 -14.53
CA GLY A 45 31.97 1.15 -15.29
C GLY A 45 32.27 -0.10 -16.12
N THR A 46 33.53 -0.19 -16.58
CA THR A 46 34.04 -1.26 -17.44
C THR A 46 35.39 -1.70 -16.93
N PHE A 47 35.49 -2.92 -16.40
CA PHE A 47 36.75 -3.52 -15.98
C PHE A 47 37.15 -4.62 -16.97
N GLY A 48 38.38 -4.57 -17.49
CA GLY A 48 38.91 -5.59 -18.41
C GLY A 48 38.10 -5.76 -19.70
N ASN A 49 37.63 -4.66 -20.30
CA ASN A 49 36.77 -4.62 -21.50
C ASN A 49 35.36 -5.22 -21.33
N SER A 50 34.90 -5.48 -20.10
CA SER A 50 33.54 -5.94 -19.84
C SER A 50 32.75 -4.87 -19.08
N ALA A 51 31.69 -4.32 -19.71
CA ALA A 51 30.80 -3.39 -19.05
C ALA A 51 30.08 -4.10 -17.89
N LYS A 52 30.14 -3.52 -16.69
CA LYS A 52 29.50 -4.06 -15.49
C LYS A 52 28.27 -3.25 -15.16
N SER A 53 27.25 -3.92 -14.66
CA SER A 53 26.08 -3.28 -14.05
C SER A 53 25.76 -3.97 -12.74
N CYS A 54 25.36 -3.17 -11.75
CA CYS A 54 24.87 -3.62 -10.46
C CYS A 54 23.40 -4.00 -10.59
N GLN A 55 23.03 -5.10 -9.93
CA GLN A 55 21.63 -5.56 -9.90
C GLN A 55 20.79 -4.69 -8.96
N ALA A 56 19.48 -4.91 -8.96
CA ALA A 56 18.57 -4.28 -8.00
C ALA A 56 19.01 -4.56 -6.57
N GLY A 57 18.92 -3.55 -5.71
CA GLY A 57 19.42 -3.59 -4.34
C GLY A 57 20.92 -3.36 -4.21
N GLN A 58 21.63 -3.03 -5.30
CA GLN A 58 23.05 -2.71 -5.28
C GLN A 58 23.34 -1.35 -5.94
N TYR A 59 24.42 -0.72 -5.48
CA TYR A 59 24.97 0.50 -6.07
C TYR A 59 26.43 0.30 -6.46
N CYS A 60 26.88 1.08 -7.45
CA CYS A 60 28.29 1.09 -7.82
C CYS A 60 29.09 1.88 -6.78
N LYS A 61 29.93 1.18 -6.03
CA LYS A 61 30.83 1.82 -5.05
C LYS A 61 32.09 2.34 -5.72
N ASP A 62 32.59 1.61 -6.70
CA ASP A 62 33.80 1.98 -7.45
C ASP A 62 33.60 1.65 -8.94
N GLU A 63 33.49 2.69 -9.77
CA GLU A 63 33.34 2.56 -11.22
C GLU A 63 34.62 2.10 -11.92
N THR A 64 35.79 2.37 -11.33
CA THR A 64 37.10 2.01 -11.91
C THR A 64 37.35 0.52 -11.76
N LEU A 65 36.97 -0.04 -10.61
CA LEU A 65 37.09 -1.46 -10.29
C LEU A 65 35.81 -2.26 -10.58
N SER A 66 34.74 -1.58 -11.03
CA SER A 66 33.43 -2.17 -11.28
C SER A 66 32.86 -2.92 -10.05
N ILE A 67 33.04 -2.35 -8.85
CA ILE A 67 32.62 -2.95 -7.58
C ILE A 67 31.19 -2.51 -7.25
N CYS A 68 30.29 -3.48 -7.19
CA CYS A 68 28.92 -3.31 -6.69
C CYS A 68 28.86 -3.66 -5.20
N GLU A 69 28.18 -2.84 -4.41
CA GLU A 69 27.86 -3.14 -3.01
C GLU A 69 26.36 -3.08 -2.75
N ASN A 70 25.93 -3.80 -1.72
CA ASN A 70 24.53 -3.81 -1.28
C ASN A 70 24.11 -2.43 -0.75
N GLY A 71 22.89 -2.05 -1.09
CA GLY A 71 22.28 -0.80 -0.69
C GLY A 71 21.88 0.04 -1.90
N CYS A 72 21.51 1.28 -1.62
CA CYS A 72 21.04 2.21 -2.63
C CYS A 72 21.55 3.62 -2.39
N LEU A 73 21.92 4.30 -3.47
CA LEU A 73 22.16 5.74 -3.46
C LEU A 73 20.92 6.52 -3.89
N SER A 74 20.00 5.85 -4.59
CA SER A 74 18.74 6.42 -5.07
C SER A 74 17.73 5.30 -5.37
N ASN A 75 16.49 5.68 -5.66
CA ASN A 75 15.44 4.73 -6.09
C ASN A 75 15.83 3.96 -7.36
N ASN A 76 16.73 4.48 -8.19
CA ASN A 76 17.18 3.80 -9.41
C ASN A 76 17.99 2.53 -9.13
N ASN A 77 18.59 2.42 -7.94
CA ASN A 77 19.28 1.21 -7.49
C ASN A 77 18.29 0.14 -7.00
N CYS A 78 17.01 0.48 -6.79
CA CYS A 78 16.01 -0.41 -6.24
C CYS A 78 15.08 -0.96 -7.32
N ALA A 79 14.50 -2.12 -7.04
CA ALA A 79 13.46 -2.70 -7.89
C ALA A 79 12.26 -1.73 -8.04
N ALA A 80 11.44 -1.92 -9.07
CA ALA A 80 10.34 -1.00 -9.39
C ALA A 80 9.32 -0.84 -8.24
N ASP A 81 9.13 -1.89 -7.44
CA ASP A 81 8.27 -1.97 -6.26
C ASP A 81 8.98 -1.54 -4.96
N GLN A 82 10.22 -1.06 -5.05
CA GLN A 82 11.04 -0.66 -3.91
C GLN A 82 11.46 0.81 -3.98
N ALA A 83 11.68 1.42 -2.81
CA ALA A 83 12.21 2.76 -2.65
C ALA A 83 13.49 2.71 -1.81
N CYS A 84 14.40 3.64 -2.07
CA CYS A 84 15.62 3.78 -1.31
C CYS A 84 15.34 4.55 -0.01
N ASP A 85 15.40 3.85 1.11
CA ASP A 85 15.31 4.43 2.44
C ASP A 85 16.70 4.79 2.95
N LYS A 86 16.95 6.09 3.16
CA LYS A 86 18.20 6.60 3.72
C LYS A 86 17.94 7.17 5.10
N SER A 87 18.60 6.61 6.11
CA SER A 87 18.63 7.22 7.44
C SER A 87 19.26 8.61 7.38
N SER A 88 18.78 9.52 8.24
CA SER A 88 19.28 10.90 8.27
C SER A 88 20.80 10.93 8.45
N GLY A 89 21.51 11.57 7.52
CA GLY A 89 22.97 11.65 7.50
C GLY A 89 23.70 10.47 6.84
N ALA A 90 22.99 9.43 6.39
CA ALA A 90 23.59 8.30 5.68
C ALA A 90 23.75 8.59 4.17
N THR A 91 24.92 8.27 3.63
CA THR A 91 25.18 8.36 2.18
C THR A 91 24.52 7.22 1.39
N VAL A 92 24.46 6.04 2.02
CA VAL A 92 23.91 4.79 1.47
C VAL A 92 22.68 4.39 2.28
N GLY A 93 21.62 4.00 1.57
CA GLY A 93 20.38 3.51 2.14
C GLY A 93 20.13 2.04 1.82
N ASN A 94 18.94 1.57 2.19
CA ASN A 94 18.45 0.24 1.88
C ASN A 94 17.22 0.32 0.98
N CYS A 95 17.12 -0.60 0.02
CA CYS A 95 15.89 -0.74 -0.76
C CYS A 95 14.83 -1.40 0.12
N VAL A 96 13.75 -0.66 0.38
CA VAL A 96 12.58 -1.14 1.11
C VAL A 96 11.41 -1.22 0.16
N ASN A 97 10.53 -2.20 0.34
CA ASN A 97 9.30 -2.29 -0.46
C ASN A 97 8.50 -1.00 -0.26
N LYS A 98 8.05 -0.40 -1.38
CA LYS A 98 7.10 0.71 -1.32
C LYS A 98 5.90 0.23 -0.52
N ALA A 99 5.42 1.06 0.41
CA ALA A 99 4.13 0.81 1.00
C ALA A 99 3.13 0.59 -0.15
N PRO A 100 2.28 -0.45 -0.07
CA PRO A 100 1.31 -0.68 -1.12
C PRO A 100 0.52 0.61 -1.30
N THR A 101 0.67 1.24 -2.46
CA THR A 101 -0.22 2.32 -2.91
C THR A 101 -1.53 1.66 -3.31
N THR A 102 -2.18 0.99 -2.38
CA THR A 102 -3.59 0.65 -2.50
C THR A 102 -4.33 1.96 -2.42
N THR A 103 -4.49 2.62 -3.56
CA THR A 103 -5.56 3.60 -3.76
C THR A 103 -6.81 2.93 -3.25
N THR A 104 -7.29 3.42 -2.12
CA THR A 104 -8.38 2.74 -1.46
C THR A 104 -9.65 3.10 -2.20
N THR A 105 -10.09 2.20 -3.08
CA THR A 105 -11.25 2.49 -3.90
C THR A 105 -12.52 2.45 -3.06
N CYS A 106 -13.56 3.16 -3.52
CA CYS A 106 -14.87 3.05 -2.90
C CYS A 106 -15.43 1.63 -2.97
N ALA A 107 -15.07 0.85 -3.99
CA ALA A 107 -15.42 -0.55 -4.07
C ALA A 107 -14.79 -1.38 -2.93
N ASP A 108 -13.53 -1.12 -2.57
CA ASP A 108 -12.86 -1.82 -1.48
C ASP A 108 -13.43 -1.43 -0.11
N LEU A 109 -13.77 -0.14 0.06
CA LEU A 109 -14.45 0.36 1.24
C LEU A 109 -15.82 -0.31 1.41
N CYS A 110 -16.61 -0.39 0.34
CA CYS A 110 -17.95 -1.00 0.37
C CYS A 110 -17.91 -2.52 0.51
N LYS A 111 -16.90 -3.20 -0.04
CA LYS A 111 -16.67 -4.63 0.24
C LYS A 111 -16.38 -4.87 1.72
N LYS A 112 -15.48 -4.07 2.31
CA LYS A 112 -15.18 -4.12 3.75
C LYS A 112 -16.44 -3.81 4.57
N GLY A 113 -17.16 -2.76 4.21
CA GLY A 113 -18.43 -2.38 4.86
C GLY A 113 -19.46 -3.50 4.81
N LYS A 114 -19.65 -4.15 3.66
CA LYS A 114 -20.57 -5.28 3.50
C LYS A 114 -20.12 -6.53 4.25
N ALA A 115 -18.81 -6.73 4.43
CA ALA A 115 -18.28 -7.79 5.27
C ALA A 115 -18.54 -7.54 6.78
N CYS A 116 -18.57 -6.27 7.19
CA CYS A 116 -18.91 -5.88 8.56
C CYS A 116 -20.42 -5.80 8.81
N GLU A 117 -21.19 -5.40 7.79
CA GLU A 117 -22.62 -5.18 7.83
C GLU A 117 -23.25 -5.67 6.51
N PRO A 118 -23.73 -6.92 6.46
CA PRO A 118 -24.25 -7.52 5.23
C PRO A 118 -25.51 -6.84 4.69
N SER A 119 -26.20 -6.04 5.52
CA SER A 119 -27.35 -5.24 5.09
C SER A 119 -26.97 -3.95 4.35
N LEU A 120 -25.68 -3.63 4.25
CA LEU A 120 -25.20 -2.44 3.56
C LEU A 120 -25.48 -2.51 2.05
N ASP A 121 -26.26 -1.54 1.56
CA ASP A 121 -26.49 -1.33 0.14
C ASP A 121 -25.25 -0.71 -0.53
N VAL A 122 -24.77 -1.36 -1.60
CA VAL A 122 -23.53 -0.99 -2.28
C VAL A 122 -23.66 0.37 -2.98
N ALA A 123 -24.81 0.65 -3.60
CA ALA A 123 -25.02 1.92 -4.31
C ALA A 123 -25.04 3.11 -3.34
N ARG A 124 -25.66 2.93 -2.17
CA ARG A 124 -25.65 3.94 -1.11
C ARG A 124 -24.27 4.14 -0.49
N CYS A 125 -23.48 3.06 -0.37
CA CYS A 125 -22.11 3.13 0.11
C CYS A 125 -21.17 3.85 -0.87
N GLU A 126 -21.28 3.58 -2.18
CA GLU A 126 -20.49 4.27 -3.20
C GLU A 126 -20.79 5.78 -3.20
N GLY A 127 -22.06 6.16 -3.09
CA GLY A 127 -22.46 7.56 -2.95
C GLY A 127 -21.82 8.26 -1.74
N ALA A 128 -21.81 7.60 -0.58
CA ALA A 128 -21.19 8.14 0.64
C ALA A 128 -19.65 8.23 0.53
N CYS A 129 -19.02 7.29 -0.17
CA CYS A 129 -17.57 7.24 -0.30
C CYS A 129 -16.98 8.36 -1.17
N THR A 130 -17.74 8.93 -2.11
CA THR A 130 -17.26 10.04 -2.96
C THR A 130 -16.90 11.30 -2.17
N GLY A 131 -17.46 11.48 -0.97
CA GLY A 131 -17.15 12.60 -0.08
C GLY A 131 -15.97 12.37 0.88
N LEU A 132 -15.35 11.18 0.86
CA LEU A 132 -14.28 10.83 1.80
C LEU A 132 -12.89 11.14 1.24
N SER A 133 -12.00 11.61 2.12
CA SER A 133 -10.57 11.75 1.82
C SER A 133 -9.90 10.37 1.65
N GLU A 134 -8.79 10.29 0.93
CA GLU A 134 -8.02 9.04 0.80
C GLU A 134 -7.50 8.56 2.18
N ALA A 135 -7.18 9.48 3.08
CA ALA A 135 -6.77 9.16 4.45
C ALA A 135 -7.91 8.50 5.24
N CYS A 136 -9.13 9.02 5.12
CA CYS A 136 -10.33 8.44 5.72
C CYS A 136 -10.61 7.04 5.18
N LYS A 137 -10.57 6.87 3.85
CA LYS A 137 -10.79 5.58 3.20
C LYS A 137 -9.79 4.53 3.68
N SER A 138 -8.51 4.89 3.72
CA SER A 138 -7.44 4.02 4.20
C SER A 138 -7.64 3.63 5.68
N CYS A 139 -7.98 4.60 6.54
CA CYS A 139 -8.28 4.32 7.95
C CYS A 139 -9.40 3.29 8.10
N VAL A 140 -10.53 3.50 7.42
CA VAL A 140 -11.71 2.62 7.55
C VAL A 140 -11.41 1.19 7.09
N ILE A 141 -10.67 1.00 5.99
CA ILE A 141 -10.32 -0.35 5.52
C ILE A 141 -9.37 -1.07 6.49
N SER A 142 -8.42 -0.34 7.08
CA SER A 142 -7.45 -0.90 8.02
C SER A 142 -8.06 -1.28 9.38
N LYS A 143 -9.23 -0.73 9.74
CA LYS A 143 -9.89 -1.08 11.01
C LYS A 143 -10.66 -2.40 10.92
N ALA A 144 -10.81 -3.03 12.08
CA ALA A 144 -11.69 -4.16 12.27
C ALA A 144 -13.16 -3.70 12.35
N CYS A 145 -14.10 -4.58 12.02
CA CYS A 145 -15.54 -4.29 12.13
C CYS A 145 -15.99 -3.96 13.56
N SER A 146 -15.20 -4.38 14.56
CA SER A 146 -15.40 -4.10 15.98
C SER A 146 -14.78 -2.78 16.46
N ALA A 147 -14.17 -1.99 15.56
CA ALA A 147 -13.65 -0.69 15.92
C ALA A 147 -14.78 0.26 16.34
N PRO A 148 -14.55 1.16 17.31
CA PRO A 148 -15.55 2.13 17.71
C PRO A 148 -15.85 3.08 16.54
N SER A 149 -17.09 3.59 16.46
CA SER A 149 -17.56 4.38 15.32
C SER A 149 -16.79 5.68 15.06
N ASN A 150 -16.04 6.15 16.06
CA ASN A 150 -15.20 7.34 16.00
C ASN A 150 -13.71 7.04 15.69
N ALA A 151 -13.37 5.79 15.37
CA ALA A 151 -11.97 5.35 15.19
C ALA A 151 -11.23 6.01 14.02
N CYS A 152 -11.95 6.69 13.12
CA CYS A 152 -11.40 7.38 11.96
C CYS A 152 -11.87 8.86 11.87
N ASP A 153 -12.46 9.42 12.93
CA ASP A 153 -13.00 10.78 12.92
C ASP A 153 -11.93 11.86 12.70
N ALA A 154 -10.66 11.59 13.03
CA ALA A 154 -9.58 12.54 12.81
C ALA A 154 -9.17 12.61 11.32
N GLU A 155 -9.26 11.49 10.63
CA GLU A 155 -8.87 11.28 9.24
C GLU A 155 -10.01 11.63 8.25
N CYS A 156 -11.26 11.58 8.74
CA CYS A 156 -12.48 11.87 7.98
C CYS A 156 -13.03 13.30 8.20
N LYS A 157 -12.25 14.19 8.81
CA LYS A 157 -12.58 15.61 9.02
C LYS A 157 -12.30 16.48 7.80
#